data_AF-A0A7W5YGW5-F1
#
_entry.id   AF-A0A7W5YGW5-F1
#
_cell.length_a   1.000
_cell.length_b   1.000
_cell.length_c   1.000
_cell.angle_alpha   90.00
_cell.angle_beta   90.00
_cell.angle_gamma   90.00
#
_symmetry.space_group_name_H-M   'P 1'
#
loop_
_entity.id
_entity.type
_entity.pdbx_description
1 polymer ?
#
loop_
_entity_poly.entity_id
_entity_poly.type
_entity_poly.pdbx_seq_one_letter_code
_entity_poly.pdbx_strand_id
1 'polypeptide(L)'
;MKRISILAAFLLLAAGAKAQTYSYLTFQQTDGTQKSLTANGLKITFSGNTLTATSAEGTTTLPLTGLSKMFFTSEVSGVLNPTGGQTLVTIGESSISVLAPVGTTIRVYTTDGRLLTNFRKRWNGTEEICSGLERGLYLVSVGSVTSKVYIR
;
A
#
# COMPACT_ATOMS: atom_id res chain seq x y z
N MET A 1 45.72 -12.26 27.20
CA MET A 1 45.17 -12.32 25.83
C MET A 1 43.88 -13.14 25.70
N LYS A 2 43.77 -14.35 26.28
CA LYS A 2 42.54 -15.20 26.19
C LYS A 2 41.23 -14.57 26.72
N ARG A 3 41.29 -13.69 27.74
CA ARG A 3 40.10 -13.05 28.34
C ARG A 3 39.47 -11.96 27.46
N ILE A 4 40.27 -11.28 26.64
CA ILE A 4 39.78 -10.23 25.73
C ILE A 4 39.08 -10.87 24.52
N SER A 5 39.58 -12.01 24.05
CA SER A 5 38.97 -12.79 22.97
C SER A 5 37.56 -13.29 23.32
N ILE A 6 37.31 -13.65 24.59
CA ILE A 6 36.00 -14.13 25.05
C ILE A 6 34.98 -12.98 25.11
N LEU A 7 35.42 -11.79 25.53
CA LEU A 7 34.54 -10.60 25.59
C LEU A 7 34.12 -10.12 24.20
N ALA A 8 35.02 -10.18 23.21
CA ALA A 8 34.70 -9.86 21.82
C ALA A 8 33.68 -10.85 21.21
N ALA A 9 33.78 -12.13 21.54
CA ALA A 9 32.81 -13.14 21.10
C ALA A 9 31.41 -12.94 21.71
N PHE A 10 31.33 -12.40 22.94
CA PHE A 10 30.05 -12.11 23.60
C PHE A 10 29.31 -10.90 23.01
N LEU A 11 30.05 -9.90 22.48
CA LEU A 11 29.43 -8.74 21.81
C LEU A 11 28.75 -9.09 20.48
N LEU A 12 29.22 -10.11 19.76
CA LEU A 12 28.63 -10.56 18.50
C LEU A 12 27.27 -11.27 18.68
N LEU A 13 27.02 -11.82 19.87
CA LEU A 13 25.74 -12.46 20.23
C LEU A 13 24.65 -11.44 20.61
N ALA A 14 25.01 -10.16 20.80
CA ALA A 14 24.08 -9.08 21.14
C ALA A 14 23.42 -8.42 19.91
N ALA A 15 23.71 -8.90 18.70
CA ALA A 15 22.91 -8.60 17.51
C ALA A 15 21.55 -9.28 17.64
N GLY A 16 20.70 -8.70 18.50
CA GLY A 16 19.37 -9.23 18.79
C GLY A 16 18.59 -9.45 17.51
N ALA A 17 17.87 -10.57 17.46
CA ALA A 17 16.86 -10.82 16.45
C ALA A 17 15.91 -9.61 16.41
N LYS A 18 16.07 -8.75 15.41
CA LYS A 18 15.08 -7.72 15.11
C LYS A 18 13.86 -8.47 14.62
N ALA A 19 12.88 -8.69 15.50
CA ALA A 19 11.57 -9.11 15.06
C ALA A 19 11.11 -8.06 14.04
N GLN A 20 11.02 -8.45 12.77
CA GLN A 20 10.47 -7.59 11.74
C GLN A 20 9.01 -7.36 12.13
N THR A 21 8.72 -6.18 12.68
CA THR A 21 7.36 -5.81 13.05
C THR A 21 6.59 -5.56 11.77
N TYR A 22 5.81 -6.56 11.36
CA TYR A 22 4.88 -6.43 10.25
C TYR A 22 3.60 -5.77 10.76
N SER A 23 3.44 -4.49 10.47
CA SER A 23 2.31 -3.68 10.95
C SER A 23 1.01 -3.94 10.22
N TYR A 24 1.05 -4.56 9.03
CA TYR A 24 -0.11 -4.72 8.15
C TYR A 24 -0.21 -6.12 7.57
N LEU A 25 -1.44 -6.55 7.28
CA LEU A 25 -1.73 -7.67 6.39
C LEU A 25 -2.24 -7.13 5.05
N THR A 26 -1.56 -7.49 3.97
CA THR A 26 -1.98 -7.20 2.59
C THR A 26 -2.77 -8.36 2.00
N PHE A 27 -3.92 -8.06 1.40
CA PHE A 27 -4.71 -8.93 0.55
C PHE A 27 -4.44 -8.56 -0.91
N GLN A 28 -3.84 -9.47 -1.68
CA GLN A 28 -3.66 -9.31 -3.12
C GLN A 28 -4.75 -10.07 -3.87
N GLN A 29 -5.43 -9.39 -4.78
CA GLN A 29 -6.41 -10.00 -5.69
C GLN A 29 -5.74 -10.59 -6.93
N THR A 30 -6.48 -11.43 -7.67
CA THR A 30 -6.01 -12.08 -8.90
C THR A 30 -5.69 -11.09 -10.03
N ASP A 31 -6.28 -9.89 -10.00
CA ASP A 31 -5.96 -8.79 -10.91
C ASP A 31 -4.71 -7.98 -10.49
N GLY A 32 -4.06 -8.38 -9.39
CA GLY A 32 -2.87 -7.74 -8.86
C GLY A 32 -3.15 -6.60 -7.88
N THR A 33 -4.40 -6.16 -7.72
CA THR A 33 -4.75 -5.10 -6.76
C THR A 33 -4.47 -5.56 -5.34
N GLN A 34 -4.07 -4.62 -4.47
CA GLN A 34 -3.67 -4.92 -3.10
C GLN A 34 -4.37 -4.02 -2.11
N LYS A 35 -4.92 -4.59 -1.05
CA LYS A 35 -5.48 -3.84 0.08
C LYS A 35 -4.76 -4.23 1.35
N SER A 36 -4.31 -3.26 2.13
CA SER A 36 -3.70 -3.49 3.43
C SER A 36 -4.63 -3.09 4.56
N LEU A 37 -4.61 -3.85 5.64
CA LEU A 37 -5.25 -3.51 6.91
C LEU A 37 -4.21 -3.63 8.01
N THR A 38 -4.27 -2.77 9.03
CA THR A 38 -3.43 -2.92 10.24
C THR A 38 -3.61 -4.33 10.82
N ALA A 39 -2.49 -5.01 11.06
CA ALA A 39 -2.46 -6.37 11.60
C ALA A 39 -2.87 -6.41 13.09
N ASN A 40 -2.62 -5.33 13.83
CA ASN A 40 -3.04 -5.21 15.22
C ASN A 40 -4.57 -5.16 15.31
N GLY A 41 -5.15 -6.10 16.06
CA GLY A 41 -6.60 -6.22 16.23
C GLY A 41 -7.33 -6.71 14.96
N LEU A 42 -6.59 -7.21 13.96
CA LEU A 42 -7.19 -7.75 12.75
C LEU A 42 -7.93 -9.06 13.04
N LYS A 43 -9.22 -9.09 12.71
CA LYS A 43 -10.04 -10.30 12.74
C LYS A 43 -10.40 -10.70 11.32
N ILE A 44 -10.13 -11.94 10.96
CA ILE A 44 -10.52 -12.51 9.66
C ILE A 44 -11.53 -13.63 9.90
N THR A 45 -12.63 -13.59 9.18
CA THR A 45 -13.66 -14.64 9.18
C THR A 45 -13.94 -15.09 7.77
N PHE A 46 -14.10 -16.40 7.59
CA PHE A 46 -14.50 -17.00 6.34
C PHE A 46 -15.93 -17.50 6.47
N SER A 47 -16.78 -17.15 5.52
CA SER A 47 -18.16 -17.63 5.47
C SER A 47 -18.58 -17.82 4.02
N GLY A 48 -18.97 -19.04 3.66
CA GLY A 48 -19.21 -19.42 2.28
C GLY A 48 -17.99 -19.13 1.40
N ASN A 49 -18.21 -18.36 0.31
CA ASN A 49 -17.18 -18.00 -0.66
C ASN A 49 -16.50 -16.64 -0.37
N THR A 50 -16.61 -16.15 0.86
CA THR A 50 -16.25 -14.77 1.21
C THR A 50 -15.32 -14.72 2.42
N LEU A 51 -14.31 -13.87 2.33
CA LEU A 51 -13.45 -13.43 3.42
C LEU A 51 -13.93 -12.07 3.92
N THR A 52 -14.13 -11.95 5.23
CA THR A 52 -14.37 -10.66 5.90
C THR A 52 -13.22 -10.38 6.85
N ALA A 53 -12.55 -9.25 6.67
CA ALA A 53 -11.44 -8.79 7.50
C ALA A 53 -11.83 -7.46 8.18
N THR A 54 -11.79 -7.43 9.51
CA THR A 54 -12.13 -6.27 10.33
C THR A 54 -10.92 -5.82 11.12
N SER A 55 -10.61 -4.53 11.07
CA SER A 55 -9.57 -3.86 11.85
C SER A 55 -10.09 -2.55 12.43
N ALA A 56 -9.25 -1.80 13.16
CA ALA A 56 -9.59 -0.44 13.63
C ALA A 56 -9.93 0.52 12.48
N GLU A 57 -9.42 0.28 11.27
CA GLU A 57 -9.68 1.08 10.06
C GLU A 57 -11.02 0.72 9.38
N GLY A 58 -11.69 -0.34 9.84
CA GLY A 58 -12.98 -0.80 9.34
C GLY A 58 -12.99 -2.23 8.83
N THR A 59 -14.06 -2.58 8.13
CA THR A 59 -14.33 -3.92 7.61
C THR A 59 -14.16 -3.98 6.10
N THR A 60 -13.46 -4.98 5.61
CA THR A 60 -13.30 -5.31 4.19
C THR A 60 -13.87 -6.70 3.93
N THR A 61 -14.67 -6.81 2.88
CA THR A 61 -15.21 -8.08 2.42
C THR A 61 -14.66 -8.38 1.02
N LEU A 62 -14.08 -9.54 0.82
CA LEU A 62 -13.46 -9.97 -0.44
C LEU A 62 -13.99 -11.36 -0.84
N PRO A 63 -14.34 -11.57 -2.13
CA PRO A 63 -14.62 -12.91 -2.63
C PRO A 63 -13.33 -13.73 -2.65
N LEU A 64 -13.39 -14.99 -2.20
CA LEU A 64 -12.24 -15.90 -2.19
C LEU A 64 -11.75 -16.23 -3.59
N THR A 65 -12.65 -16.27 -4.58
CA THR A 65 -12.29 -16.51 -5.99
C THR A 65 -11.42 -15.41 -6.59
N GLY A 66 -11.50 -14.20 -6.05
CA GLY A 66 -10.67 -13.08 -6.45
C GLY A 66 -9.42 -12.91 -5.60
N LEU A 67 -9.19 -13.73 -4.57
CA LEU A 67 -8.05 -13.62 -3.67
C LEU A 67 -6.87 -14.46 -4.18
N SER A 68 -5.76 -13.81 -4.51
CA SER A 68 -4.54 -14.47 -4.97
C SER A 68 -3.65 -14.90 -3.80
N LYS A 69 -3.30 -13.95 -2.91
CA LYS A 69 -2.48 -14.24 -1.72
C LYS A 69 -2.69 -13.21 -0.62
N MET A 70 -2.32 -13.60 0.59
CA MET A 70 -2.23 -12.71 1.74
C MET A 70 -0.81 -12.73 2.29
N PHE A 71 -0.26 -11.57 2.64
CA PHE A 71 1.08 -11.49 3.20
C PHE A 71 1.23 -10.32 4.17
N PHE A 72 2.03 -10.54 5.21
CA PHE A 72 2.37 -9.51 6.18
C PHE A 72 3.42 -8.56 5.60
N THR A 73 3.28 -7.27 5.90
CA THR A 73 4.19 -6.22 5.42
C THR A 73 4.35 -5.15 6.49
N SER A 74 5.55 -4.56 6.56
CA SER A 74 5.84 -3.41 7.41
C SER A 74 5.21 -2.12 6.88
N GLU A 75 4.77 -2.12 5.61
CA GLU A 75 4.26 -0.96 4.89
C GLU A 75 2.94 -1.25 4.17
N VAL A 76 2.02 -0.29 4.18
CA VAL A 76 0.71 -0.38 3.51
C VAL A 76 0.88 -0.56 1.99
N SER A 77 0.21 -1.55 1.40
CA SER A 77 -0.01 -1.64 -0.05
C SER A 77 -0.98 -0.54 -0.48
N GLY A 78 -0.51 0.38 -1.30
CA GLY A 78 -1.20 1.62 -1.60
C GLY A 78 -2.43 1.42 -2.49
N VAL A 79 -3.57 1.23 -1.84
CA VAL A 79 -4.89 1.55 -2.38
C VAL A 79 -5.50 2.61 -1.48
N LEU A 80 -5.45 3.86 -1.94
CA LEU A 80 -6.17 4.96 -1.29
C LEU A 80 -7.54 5.11 -1.94
N ASN A 81 -8.56 5.32 -1.12
CA ASN A 81 -9.91 5.67 -1.55
C ASN A 81 -10.18 7.14 -1.19
N PRO A 82 -9.78 8.12 -2.02
CA PRO A 82 -9.93 9.53 -1.71
C PRO A 82 -11.39 9.96 -1.55
N THR A 83 -12.34 9.22 -2.11
CA THR A 83 -13.77 9.57 -2.07
C THR A 83 -14.65 8.32 -2.15
N GLY A 84 -15.02 7.77 -0.99
CA GLY A 84 -16.24 6.95 -0.79
C GLY A 84 -16.55 5.82 -1.77
N GLY A 85 -15.55 5.24 -2.46
CA GLY A 85 -15.72 4.08 -3.35
C GLY A 85 -15.75 4.34 -4.86
N GLN A 86 -15.69 5.60 -5.32
CA GLN A 86 -15.62 5.91 -6.76
C GLN A 86 -14.22 6.32 -7.26
N THR A 87 -13.31 6.59 -6.32
CA THR A 87 -11.94 6.97 -6.64
C THR A 87 -10.98 5.99 -5.97
N LEU A 88 -10.11 5.37 -6.76
CA LEU A 88 -9.09 4.43 -6.33
C LEU A 88 -7.73 4.90 -6.84
N VAL A 89 -6.75 5.01 -5.95
CA VAL A 89 -5.34 5.22 -6.34
C VAL A 89 -4.59 3.94 -6.05
N THR A 90 -4.10 3.26 -7.08
CA THR A 90 -3.34 2.01 -6.99
C THR A 90 -1.87 2.30 -7.26
N ILE A 91 -1.00 1.76 -6.42
CA ILE A 91 0.45 1.93 -6.53
C ILE A 91 1.08 0.62 -6.99
N GLY A 92 1.67 0.67 -8.19
CA GLY A 92 2.51 -0.39 -8.74
C GLY A 92 3.96 -0.26 -8.27
N GLU A 93 4.86 -1.10 -8.79
CA GLU A 93 6.28 -1.09 -8.40
C GLU A 93 6.95 0.25 -8.71
N SER A 94 6.64 0.87 -9.86
CA SER A 94 7.22 2.16 -10.27
C SER A 94 6.19 3.10 -10.89
N SER A 95 4.90 2.88 -10.60
CA SER A 95 3.82 3.61 -11.25
C SER A 95 2.64 3.88 -10.33
N ILE A 96 1.85 4.89 -10.71
CA ILE A 96 0.61 5.27 -10.03
C ILE A 96 -0.53 5.17 -11.04
N SER A 97 -1.51 4.33 -10.71
CA SER A 97 -2.74 4.17 -11.48
C SER A 97 -3.93 4.74 -10.72
N VAL A 98 -4.85 5.38 -11.43
CA VAL A 98 -6.03 6.01 -10.82
C VAL A 98 -7.30 5.62 -11.56
N LEU A 99 -8.25 5.09 -10.81
CA LEU A 99 -9.66 4.99 -11.19
C LEU A 99 -10.39 6.19 -10.57
N ALA A 100 -11.06 7.00 -11.38
CA ALA A 100 -11.84 8.14 -10.93
C ALA A 100 -12.94 8.45 -11.96
N PRO A 101 -14.03 9.15 -11.59
CA PRO A 101 -15.05 9.59 -12.53
C PRO A 101 -14.47 10.43 -13.67
N VAL A 102 -15.05 10.32 -14.86
CA VAL A 102 -14.70 11.17 -16.01
C VAL A 102 -14.82 12.65 -15.65
N GLY A 103 -13.88 13.45 -16.15
CA GLY A 103 -13.80 14.88 -15.87
C GLY A 103 -13.01 15.22 -14.61
N THR A 104 -12.67 14.25 -13.76
CA THR A 104 -11.80 14.44 -12.60
C THR A 104 -10.38 14.83 -13.03
N THR A 105 -9.84 15.86 -12.39
CA THR A 105 -8.43 16.27 -12.58
C THR A 105 -7.55 15.50 -11.61
N ILE A 106 -6.48 14.91 -12.12
CA ILE A 106 -5.51 14.11 -11.38
C ILE A 106 -4.15 14.77 -11.52
N ARG A 107 -3.44 14.96 -10.40
CA ARG A 107 -2.11 15.55 -10.35
C ARG A 107 -1.20 14.74 -9.45
N VAL A 108 0.04 14.55 -9.86
CA VAL A 108 1.07 13.91 -9.03
C VAL A 108 2.19 14.90 -8.81
N TYR A 109 2.61 15.03 -7.56
CA TYR A 109 3.71 15.88 -7.14
C TYR A 109 4.76 15.07 -6.40
N THR A 110 6.01 15.50 -6.49
CA THR A 110 7.05 15.14 -5.53
C THR A 110 6.84 15.89 -4.21
N THR A 111 7.52 15.46 -3.14
CA THR A 111 7.39 16.09 -1.81
C THR A 111 7.93 17.51 -1.70
N ASP A 112 8.82 17.90 -2.60
CA ASP A 112 9.32 19.28 -2.75
C ASP A 112 8.32 20.19 -3.51
N GLY A 113 7.18 19.65 -3.94
CA GLY A 113 6.10 20.39 -4.58
C GLY A 113 6.17 20.46 -6.11
N ARG A 114 7.17 19.85 -6.74
CA ARG A 114 7.26 19.81 -8.21
C ARG A 114 6.15 18.93 -8.80
N LEU A 115 5.43 19.46 -9.78
CA LEU A 115 4.40 18.74 -10.53
C LEU A 115 5.04 17.77 -11.52
N LEU A 116 4.72 16.48 -11.41
CA LEU A 116 5.17 15.44 -12.35
C LEU A 116 4.17 15.21 -13.46
N THR A 117 2.87 15.21 -13.14
CA THR A 117 1.81 14.95 -14.12
C THR A 117 0.56 15.73 -13.77
N ASN A 118 -0.19 16.13 -14.80
CA ASN A 118 -1.49 16.77 -14.68
C ASN A 118 -2.36 16.27 -15.82
N PHE A 119 -3.37 15.50 -15.45
CA PHE A 119 -4.21 14.77 -16.40
C PHE A 119 -5.68 14.93 -16.01
N ARG A 120 -6.55 15.08 -17.01
CA ARG A 120 -8.00 15.10 -16.79
C ARG A 120 -8.60 13.84 -17.39
N LYS A 121 -9.29 13.05 -16.56
CA LYS A 121 -9.93 11.79 -16.93
C LYS A 121 -10.89 11.98 -18.10
N ARG A 122 -10.70 11.24 -19.20
CA ARG A 122 -11.52 11.34 -20.42
C ARG A 122 -12.48 10.18 -20.63
N TRP A 123 -12.23 9.04 -20.02
CA TRP A 123 -13.07 7.84 -20.15
C TRP A 123 -13.16 7.09 -18.81
N ASN A 124 -14.15 6.20 -18.71
CA ASN A 124 -14.42 5.40 -17.51
C ASN A 124 -13.54 4.16 -17.46
N GLY A 125 -12.55 4.13 -16.57
CA GLY A 125 -11.71 2.95 -16.30
C GLY A 125 -10.45 3.33 -15.51
N THR A 126 -9.60 2.35 -15.21
CA THR A 126 -8.31 2.59 -14.55
C THR A 126 -7.28 3.05 -15.59
N GLU A 127 -6.53 4.10 -15.29
CA GLU A 127 -5.41 4.55 -16.13
C GLU A 127 -4.15 4.65 -15.31
N GLU A 128 -3.02 4.26 -15.90
CA GLU A 128 -1.70 4.58 -15.39
C GLU A 128 -1.40 6.05 -15.70
N ILE A 129 -1.18 6.85 -14.66
CA ILE A 129 -1.07 8.32 -14.78
C ILE A 129 0.41 8.76 -14.72
N CYS A 130 1.26 7.94 -14.13
CA CYS A 130 2.69 8.20 -14.02
C CYS A 130 3.46 6.88 -13.90
N SER A 131 4.54 6.75 -14.66
CA SER A 131 5.37 5.56 -14.78
C SER A 131 6.85 5.92 -14.63
N GLY A 132 7.70 4.97 -14.25
CA GLY A 132 9.14 5.19 -14.09
C GLY A 132 9.47 6.10 -12.91
N LEU A 133 8.62 6.11 -11.89
CA LEU A 133 8.86 6.84 -10.66
C LEU A 133 9.97 6.16 -9.87
N GLU A 134 10.93 6.95 -9.39
CA GLU A 134 11.92 6.46 -8.44
C GLU A 134 11.25 6.14 -7.09
N ARG A 135 11.88 5.23 -6.34
CA ARG A 135 11.55 4.95 -4.94
C ARG A 135 11.44 6.24 -4.15
N GLY A 136 10.29 6.47 -3.54
CA GLY A 136 10.09 7.72 -2.83
C GLY A 136 8.65 8.06 -2.56
N LEU A 137 8.48 9.19 -1.88
CA LEU A 137 7.18 9.70 -1.47
C LEU A 137 6.65 10.70 -2.51
N TYR A 138 5.36 10.61 -2.80
CA TYR A 138 4.65 11.44 -3.76
C TYR A 138 3.32 11.89 -3.16
N LEU A 139 2.79 12.99 -3.68
CA LEU A 139 1.46 13.48 -3.37
C LEU A 139 0.58 13.29 -4.61
N VAL A 140 -0.51 12.56 -4.47
CA VAL A 140 -1.48 12.32 -5.53
C VAL A 140 -2.74 13.10 -5.19
N SER A 141 -3.07 14.09 -6.01
CA SER A 141 -4.30 14.85 -5.93
C SER A 141 -5.29 14.32 -6.95
N VAL A 142 -6.47 13.92 -6.51
CA VAL A 142 -7.58 13.46 -7.34
C VAL A 142 -8.81 14.31 -7.02
N GLY A 143 -9.19 15.18 -7.96
CA GLY A 143 -10.24 16.17 -7.75
C GLY A 143 -9.84 17.18 -6.67
N SER A 144 -10.58 17.18 -5.56
CA SER A 144 -10.32 18.04 -4.39
C SER A 144 -9.54 17.36 -3.28
N VAL A 145 -9.22 16.07 -3.42
CA VAL A 145 -8.59 15.27 -2.35
C VAL A 145 -7.14 14.98 -2.71
N THR A 146 -6.23 15.25 -1.77
CA THR A 146 -4.81 14.93 -1.92
C THR A 146 -4.41 13.86 -0.92
N SER A 147 -3.64 12.89 -1.39
CA SER A 147 -3.18 11.75 -0.62
C SER A 147 -1.68 11.56 -0.77
N LYS A 148 -1.03 11.07 0.28
CA LYS A 148 0.39 10.76 0.28
C LYS A 148 0.60 9.30 -0.09
N VAL A 149 1.57 9.05 -0.98
CA VAL A 149 1.81 7.78 -1.65
C VAL A 149 3.30 7.47 -1.61
N TYR A 150 3.68 6.21 -1.43
CA TYR A 150 5.08 5.77 -1.47
C TYR A 150 5.28 4.77 -2.60
N ILE A 151 6.19 5.08 -3.52
CA ILE A 151 6.64 4.19 -4.60
C ILE A 151 7.79 3.32 -4.08
N ARG A 152 7.68 2.02 -4.36
CA ARG A 152 8.55 0.97 -3.84
C ARG A 152 9.70 0.61 -4.75
#